data_AF-A0A537H2K8-F1
#
_entry.id   AF-A0A537H2K8-F1
#
_cell.length_a   1.000
_cell.length_b   1.000
_cell.length_c   1.000
_cell.angle_alpha   90.00
_cell.angle_beta   90.00
_cell.angle_gamma   90.00
#
_symmetry.space_group_name_H-M   'P 1'
#
loop_
_entity.id
_entity.type
_entity.pdbx_description
1 polymer ?
#
loop_
_entity_poly.entity_id
_entity_poly.type
_entity_poly.pdbx_seq_one_letter_code
_entity_poly.pdbx_strand_id
1 'polypeptide(L)'
;MLTDQNTVRQIDRWIDAHKKGLVDLSCRLVNIDTTVPPGLNYPKISQLLASELKDIGINPSVSYIPEATLRRRVSPEVGLKGPRPNTYATLKGEGEGPRILLNGHVDVVPADPSGWSNDPFKPVVKNGRIYGRGSADMKGSDACQIYSLKALVETGAKFRGSITPTFTTDAEVGGYSGVNYLIDKHVITKDIDYCLSTDSGIEALHIASLESTPSSTAHP
;
A
#
# COMPACT_ATOMS: atom_id res chain seq x y z
N MET A 1 -13.86 6.01 -14.59
CA MET A 1 -14.62 6.60 -13.47
C MET A 1 -15.94 5.86 -13.38
N LEU A 2 -16.31 5.33 -12.19
CA LEU A 2 -17.62 4.70 -11.97
C LEU A 2 -18.69 5.79 -12.01
N THR A 3 -19.47 5.87 -13.08
CA THR A 3 -20.49 6.93 -13.26
C THR A 3 -21.88 6.50 -12.80
N ASP A 4 -22.08 5.22 -12.51
CA ASP A 4 -23.36 4.69 -12.06
C ASP A 4 -23.48 4.71 -10.52
N GLN A 5 -24.42 5.52 -10.02
CA GLN A 5 -24.73 5.65 -8.60
C GLN A 5 -25.23 4.34 -7.96
N ASN A 6 -25.84 3.44 -8.74
CA ASN A 6 -26.25 2.14 -8.22
C ASN A 6 -25.04 1.24 -7.93
N THR A 7 -24.04 1.25 -8.81
CA THR A 7 -22.77 0.54 -8.62
C THR A 7 -22.05 1.04 -7.37
N VAL A 8 -21.95 2.35 -7.15
CA VAL A 8 -21.34 2.92 -5.92
C VAL A 8 -22.08 2.43 -4.68
N ARG A 9 -23.41 2.52 -4.65
CA ARG A 9 -24.23 2.00 -3.52
C ARG A 9 -24.11 0.49 -3.32
N GLN A 10 -23.82 -0.27 -4.37
CA GLN A 10 -23.58 -1.71 -4.25
C GLN A 10 -22.22 -1.98 -3.60
N ILE A 11 -21.19 -1.25 -3.99
CA ILE A 11 -19.85 -1.30 -3.38
C ILE A 11 -19.93 -0.92 -1.91
N ASP A 12 -20.62 0.17 -1.56
CA ASP A 12 -20.77 0.62 -0.16
C ASP A 12 -21.43 -0.47 0.70
N ARG A 13 -22.53 -1.06 0.23
CA ARG A 13 -23.21 -2.17 0.92
C ARG A 13 -22.32 -3.40 1.06
N TRP A 14 -21.50 -3.69 0.05
CA TRP A 14 -20.53 -4.78 0.12
C TRP A 14 -19.48 -4.48 1.21
N ILE A 15 -18.92 -3.27 1.26
CA ILE A 15 -17.93 -2.88 2.27
C ILE A 15 -18.52 -2.99 3.68
N ASP A 16 -19.73 -2.50 3.89
CA ASP A 16 -20.43 -2.59 5.19
C ASP A 16 -20.62 -4.04 5.63
N ALA A 17 -21.02 -4.93 4.71
CA ALA A 17 -21.19 -6.35 4.99
C ALA A 17 -19.86 -7.08 5.29
N HIS A 18 -18.74 -6.57 4.79
CA HIS A 18 -17.42 -7.19 4.92
C HIS A 18 -16.50 -6.49 5.94
N LYS A 19 -17.02 -5.52 6.71
CA LYS A 19 -16.26 -4.75 7.70
C LYS A 19 -15.51 -5.62 8.71
N LYS A 20 -16.08 -6.75 9.14
CA LYS A 20 -15.42 -7.69 10.04
C LYS A 20 -14.14 -8.28 9.42
N GLY A 21 -14.20 -8.64 8.14
CA GLY A 21 -13.04 -9.15 7.42
C GLY A 21 -11.97 -8.08 7.21
N LEU A 22 -12.38 -6.83 6.95
CA LEU A 22 -11.44 -5.70 6.84
C LEU A 22 -10.67 -5.52 8.16
N VAL A 23 -11.39 -5.47 9.29
CA VAL A 23 -10.78 -5.36 10.62
C VAL A 23 -9.85 -6.55 10.92
N ASP A 24 -10.24 -7.78 10.53
CA ASP A 24 -9.40 -8.97 10.67
C ASP A 24 -8.10 -8.85 9.88
N LEU A 25 -8.17 -8.45 8.60
CA LEU A 25 -6.97 -8.25 7.78
C LEU A 25 -6.07 -7.16 8.37
N SER A 26 -6.62 -6.02 8.79
CA SER A 26 -5.85 -4.98 9.48
C SER A 26 -5.13 -5.52 10.70
N CYS A 27 -5.79 -6.35 11.52
CA CYS A 27 -5.16 -6.98 12.69
C CYS A 27 -4.07 -7.97 12.28
N ARG A 28 -4.28 -8.79 11.23
CA ARG A 28 -3.26 -9.73 10.72
C ARG A 28 -2.01 -9.02 10.21
N LEU A 29 -2.18 -7.88 9.53
CA LEU A 29 -1.05 -7.05 9.08
C LEU A 29 -0.30 -6.42 10.28
N VAL A 30 -1.03 -5.82 11.23
CA VAL A 30 -0.46 -5.22 12.45
C VAL A 30 0.27 -6.25 13.30
N ASN A 31 -0.20 -7.51 13.31
CA ASN A 31 0.44 -8.58 14.07
C ASN A 31 1.83 -8.99 13.56
N ILE A 32 2.19 -8.59 12.33
CA ILE A 32 3.53 -8.81 11.79
C ILE A 32 4.39 -7.60 12.15
N ASP A 33 5.29 -7.77 13.11
CA ASP A 33 6.29 -6.74 13.45
C ASP A 33 7.21 -6.47 12.26
N THR A 34 7.08 -5.28 11.68
CA THR A 34 7.86 -4.80 10.54
C THR A 34 8.75 -3.62 10.91
N THR A 35 9.17 -3.55 12.18
CA THR A 35 9.93 -2.43 12.71
C THR A 35 11.17 -2.13 11.89
N VAL A 36 11.32 -0.86 11.51
CA VAL A 36 12.50 -0.31 10.84
C VAL A 36 13.11 0.82 11.68
N PRO A 37 14.45 0.88 11.81
CA PRO A 37 15.41 -0.18 11.49
C PRO A 37 15.31 -1.38 12.46
N PRO A 38 15.74 -2.60 12.04
CA PRO A 38 16.43 -2.90 10.79
C PRO A 38 15.52 -3.29 9.63
N GLY A 39 14.20 -3.39 9.78
CA GLY A 39 13.27 -3.90 8.77
C GLY A 39 12.95 -5.38 9.01
N LEU A 40 12.14 -5.65 10.02
CA LEU A 40 11.79 -7.00 10.48
C LEU A 40 10.68 -7.63 9.61
N ASN A 41 10.70 -8.95 9.45
CA ASN A 41 9.60 -9.75 8.87
C ASN A 41 9.00 -9.27 7.52
N TYR A 42 9.69 -8.46 6.72
CA TYR A 42 9.16 -7.98 5.43
C TYR A 42 8.73 -9.10 4.46
N PRO A 43 9.46 -10.23 4.33
CA PRO A 43 8.98 -11.35 3.51
C PRO A 43 7.63 -11.90 3.98
N LYS A 44 7.38 -11.93 5.29
CA LYS A 44 6.14 -12.46 5.86
C LYS A 44 4.95 -11.57 5.53
N ILE A 45 5.08 -10.25 5.68
CA ILE A 45 3.99 -9.32 5.33
C ILE A 45 3.77 -9.25 3.81
N SER A 46 4.84 -9.31 3.01
CA SER A 46 4.75 -9.37 1.55
C SER A 46 4.01 -10.64 1.08
N GLN A 47 4.30 -11.80 1.68
CA GLN A 47 3.58 -13.04 1.40
C GLN A 47 2.09 -12.95 1.76
N LEU A 48 1.76 -12.36 2.90
CA LEU A 48 0.37 -12.13 3.30
C LEU A 48 -0.37 -11.24 2.27
N LEU A 49 0.20 -10.09 1.92
CA LEU A 49 -0.40 -9.17 0.95
C LEU A 49 -0.55 -9.80 -0.44
N ALA A 50 0.46 -10.54 -0.90
CA ALA A 50 0.40 -11.28 -2.15
C ALA A 50 -0.69 -12.36 -2.14
N SER A 51 -0.87 -13.06 -1.01
CA SER A 51 -1.95 -14.04 -0.85
C SER A 51 -3.32 -13.37 -0.96
N GLU A 52 -3.55 -12.26 -0.26
CA GLU A 52 -4.84 -11.55 -0.27
C GLU A 52 -5.22 -11.03 -1.67
N LEU A 53 -4.23 -10.61 -2.47
CA LEU A 53 -4.43 -10.23 -3.88
C LEU A 53 -4.76 -11.45 -4.75
N LYS A 54 -4.04 -12.56 -4.56
CA LYS A 54 -4.25 -13.79 -5.33
C LYS A 54 -5.62 -14.41 -5.07
N ASP A 55 -6.10 -14.34 -3.83
CA ASP A 55 -7.40 -14.90 -3.43
C ASP A 55 -8.58 -14.23 -4.15
N ILE A 56 -8.41 -13.00 -4.65
CA ILE A 56 -9.39 -12.29 -5.49
C ILE A 56 -9.06 -12.30 -6.98
N GLY A 57 -8.19 -13.21 -7.41
CA GLY A 57 -7.84 -13.40 -8.83
C GLY A 57 -6.93 -12.33 -9.41
N ILE A 58 -6.28 -11.50 -8.58
CA ILE A 58 -5.28 -10.54 -9.02
C ILE A 58 -3.90 -11.16 -8.85
N ASN A 59 -3.10 -11.21 -9.92
CA ASN A 59 -1.75 -11.76 -9.86
C ASN A 59 -0.77 -10.74 -9.24
N PRO A 60 -0.23 -10.98 -8.03
CA PRO A 60 0.75 -10.10 -7.44
C PRO A 60 2.13 -10.28 -8.07
N SER A 61 2.92 -9.23 -8.06
CA SER A 61 4.36 -9.22 -8.34
C SER A 61 5.11 -8.78 -7.08
N VAL A 62 6.31 -9.33 -6.89
CA VAL A 62 7.17 -8.97 -5.76
C VAL A 62 8.56 -8.62 -6.28
N SER A 63 8.98 -7.37 -6.06
CA SER A 63 10.31 -6.89 -6.44
C SER A 63 11.20 -6.77 -5.20
N TYR A 64 12.24 -7.60 -5.14
CA TYR A 64 13.27 -7.53 -4.10
C TYR A 64 14.38 -6.58 -4.51
N ILE A 65 14.75 -5.64 -3.63
CA ILE A 65 15.96 -4.84 -3.86
C ILE A 65 17.22 -5.72 -3.70
N PRO A 66 18.16 -5.69 -4.65
CA PRO A 66 19.45 -6.33 -4.47
C PRO A 66 20.25 -5.64 -3.36
N GLU A 67 20.89 -6.43 -2.50
CA GLU A 67 21.75 -5.94 -1.40
C GLU A 67 22.79 -4.91 -1.88
N ALA A 68 23.42 -5.15 -3.05
CA ALA A 68 24.39 -4.22 -3.63
C ALA A 68 23.76 -2.87 -4.02
N THR A 69 22.50 -2.86 -4.47
CA THR A 69 21.76 -1.63 -4.76
C THR A 69 21.43 -0.89 -3.47
N LEU A 70 20.95 -1.60 -2.44
CA LEU A 70 20.64 -1.04 -1.13
C LEU A 70 21.87 -0.33 -0.53
N ARG A 71 23.02 -1.02 -0.47
CA ARG A 71 24.27 -0.47 0.08
C ARG A 71 24.79 0.77 -0.63
N ARG A 72 24.53 0.90 -1.93
CA ARG A 72 24.98 2.05 -2.73
C ARG A 72 24.08 3.27 -2.52
N ARG A 73 22.83 3.06 -2.12
CA ARG A 73 21.78 4.09 -2.16
C ARG A 73 21.30 4.51 -0.77
N VAL A 74 21.57 3.71 0.25
CA VAL A 74 21.21 3.99 1.65
C VAL A 74 22.46 3.93 2.51
N SER A 75 22.63 4.91 3.40
CA SER A 75 23.75 4.94 4.33
C SER A 75 23.72 3.71 5.25
N PRO A 76 24.86 3.02 5.48
CA PRO A 76 24.94 1.93 6.45
C PRO A 76 24.51 2.33 7.87
N GLU A 77 24.59 3.62 8.22
CA GLU A 77 24.20 4.17 9.53
C GLU A 77 22.70 4.02 9.82
N VAL A 78 21.85 3.91 8.78
CA VAL A 78 20.42 3.62 8.94
C VAL A 78 20.19 2.23 9.56
N GLY A 79 21.15 1.31 9.43
CA GLY A 79 21.09 0.01 10.11
C GLY A 79 20.14 -1.00 9.48
N LEU A 80 19.82 -0.86 8.19
CA LEU A 80 18.96 -1.80 7.45
C LEU A 80 19.62 -3.18 7.31
N LYS A 81 18.86 -4.26 7.58
CA LYS A 81 19.30 -5.65 7.40
C LYS A 81 18.20 -6.55 6.84
N GLY A 82 18.58 -7.45 5.93
CA GLY A 82 17.71 -8.51 5.40
C GLY A 82 17.09 -8.18 4.03
N PRO A 83 16.16 -9.03 3.54
CA PRO A 83 15.47 -8.80 2.27
C PRO A 83 14.43 -7.66 2.35
N ARG A 84 14.22 -6.93 1.24
CA ARG A 84 13.17 -5.90 1.11
C ARG A 84 12.31 -6.17 -0.12
N PRO A 85 11.24 -6.98 0.03
CA PRO A 85 10.24 -7.17 -1.00
C PRO A 85 9.26 -5.99 -1.06
N ASN A 86 9.07 -5.45 -2.26
CA ASN A 86 7.95 -4.56 -2.57
C ASN A 86 6.87 -5.36 -3.30
N THR A 87 5.65 -5.38 -2.76
CA THR A 87 4.53 -6.13 -3.34
C THR A 87 3.63 -5.18 -4.12
N TYR A 88 3.21 -5.57 -5.31
CA TYR A 88 2.32 -4.74 -6.13
C TYR A 88 1.51 -5.60 -7.09
N ALA A 89 0.44 -5.05 -7.63
CA ALA A 89 -0.35 -5.69 -8.67
C ALA A 89 -1.06 -4.64 -9.52
N THR A 90 -1.72 -5.07 -10.59
CA THR A 90 -2.56 -4.18 -11.40
C THR A 90 -3.90 -4.83 -11.69
N LEU A 91 -4.98 -4.21 -11.21
CA LEU A 91 -6.35 -4.53 -11.62
C LEU A 91 -6.69 -3.69 -12.86
N LYS A 92 -6.92 -4.36 -13.99
CA LYS A 92 -7.34 -3.70 -15.23
C LYS A 92 -8.86 -3.66 -15.31
N GLY A 93 -9.39 -2.49 -15.65
CA GLY A 93 -10.79 -2.31 -16.01
C GLY A 93 -11.06 -2.59 -17.49
N GLU A 94 -12.21 -2.13 -17.97
CA GLU A 94 -12.66 -2.23 -19.35
C GLU A 94 -12.14 -1.08 -20.20
N GLY A 95 -11.28 -1.41 -21.16
CA GLY A 95 -10.73 -0.44 -22.11
C GLY A 95 -9.84 0.63 -21.47
N GLU A 96 -9.43 1.59 -22.30
CA GLU A 96 -8.53 2.66 -21.90
C GLU A 96 -9.20 3.67 -20.96
N GLY A 97 -8.43 4.17 -19.99
CA GLY A 97 -8.86 5.15 -19.02
C GLY A 97 -7.74 5.44 -18.02
N PRO A 98 -8.05 6.21 -16.96
CA PRO A 98 -7.06 6.64 -15.99
C PRO A 98 -6.32 5.49 -15.30
N ARG A 99 -5.02 5.65 -15.10
CA ARG A 99 -4.15 4.72 -14.38
C ARG A 99 -3.87 5.29 -13.00
N ILE A 100 -4.44 4.64 -12.00
CA ILE A 100 -4.43 5.07 -10.62
C ILE A 100 -3.44 4.21 -9.83
N LEU A 101 -2.50 4.84 -9.15
CA LEU A 101 -1.61 4.21 -8.18
C LEU A 101 -2.16 4.43 -6.76
N LEU A 102 -2.34 3.34 -6.01
CA LEU A 102 -2.59 3.38 -4.58
C LEU A 102 -1.28 3.03 -3.89
N ASN A 103 -0.62 4.03 -3.31
CA ASN A 103 0.68 3.85 -2.69
C ASN A 103 0.54 3.64 -1.18
N GLY A 104 1.20 2.60 -0.67
CA GLY A 104 1.36 2.35 0.75
C GLY A 104 2.73 1.78 1.13
N HIS A 105 2.98 1.73 2.42
CA HIS A 105 4.18 1.18 3.03
C HIS A 105 3.85 0.23 4.18
N VAL A 106 4.71 -0.77 4.37
CA VAL A 106 4.47 -1.88 5.32
C VAL A 106 5.36 -1.79 6.55
N ASP A 107 6.39 -0.97 6.50
CA ASP A 107 7.30 -0.74 7.62
C ASP A 107 6.65 0.12 8.69
N VAL A 108 7.23 0.09 9.88
CA VAL A 108 6.72 0.86 11.01
C VAL A 108 7.89 1.35 11.84
N VAL A 109 7.76 2.54 12.43
CA VAL A 109 8.71 2.98 13.46
C VAL A 109 8.71 2.07 14.70
N PRO A 110 9.81 2.06 15.50
CA PRO A 110 9.85 1.33 16.75
C PRO A 110 8.73 1.70 17.71
N ALA A 111 8.32 0.74 18.53
CA ALA A 111 7.35 0.91 19.60
C ALA A 111 8.00 0.57 20.94
N ASP A 112 8.19 1.59 21.81
CA ASP A 112 8.66 1.35 23.18
C ASP A 112 7.53 0.68 23.99
N PRO A 113 7.69 -0.57 24.46
CA PRO A 113 6.66 -1.28 25.21
C PRO A 113 6.19 -0.55 26.47
N SER A 114 7.02 0.31 27.08
CA SER A 114 6.66 1.05 28.28
C SER A 114 5.51 2.04 28.06
N GLY A 115 5.35 2.53 26.82
CA GLY A 115 4.28 3.43 26.41
C GLY A 115 2.97 2.72 26.04
N TRP A 116 2.90 1.39 26.10
CA TRP A 116 1.75 0.63 25.65
C TRP A 116 1.09 -0.16 26.79
N SER A 117 -0.25 -0.13 26.82
CA SER A 117 -1.02 -0.97 27.75
C SER A 117 -1.11 -2.44 27.33
N ASN A 118 -0.76 -2.76 26.08
CA ASN A 118 -0.72 -4.11 25.52
C ASN A 118 0.50 -4.23 24.59
N ASP A 119 0.89 -5.44 24.23
CA ASP A 119 1.93 -5.66 23.22
C ASP A 119 1.55 -4.93 21.90
N PRO A 120 2.41 -4.01 21.38
CA PRO A 120 2.10 -3.20 20.21
C PRO A 120 1.83 -4.02 18.94
N PHE A 121 2.33 -5.26 18.88
CA PHE A 121 2.15 -6.17 17.75
C PHE A 121 1.14 -7.29 18.06
N LYS A 122 0.36 -7.17 19.13
CA LYS A 122 -0.84 -7.97 19.37
C LYS A 122 -2.06 -7.04 19.35
N PRO A 123 -2.61 -6.75 18.16
CA PRO A 123 -3.63 -5.74 18.02
C PRO A 123 -4.88 -6.07 18.83
N VAL A 124 -5.42 -5.06 19.51
CA VAL A 124 -6.66 -5.16 20.29
C VAL A 124 -7.73 -4.30 19.64
N VAL A 125 -8.89 -4.90 19.34
CA VAL A 125 -10.07 -4.15 18.91
C VAL A 125 -10.88 -3.77 20.15
N LYS A 126 -11.00 -2.46 20.43
CA LYS A 126 -11.74 -1.96 21.59
C LYS A 126 -12.41 -0.65 21.24
N ASN A 127 -13.69 -0.51 21.60
CA ASN A 127 -14.47 0.72 21.41
C ASN A 127 -14.41 1.27 19.97
N GLY A 128 -14.52 0.39 18.98
CA GLY A 128 -14.49 0.76 17.56
C GLY A 128 -13.11 1.16 17.02
N ARG A 129 -12.03 0.95 17.77
CA ARG A 129 -10.66 1.26 17.37
C ARG A 129 -9.78 0.02 17.40
N ILE A 130 -8.79 -0.03 16.50
CA ILE A 130 -7.72 -1.02 16.50
C ILE A 130 -6.52 -0.37 17.19
N TYR A 131 -6.03 -0.98 18.26
CA TYR A 131 -4.84 -0.54 18.97
C TYR A 131 -3.68 -1.48 18.63
N GLY A 132 -2.67 -0.97 17.92
CA GLY A 132 -1.43 -1.67 17.61
C GLY A 132 -0.51 -0.83 16.71
N ARG A 133 0.80 -1.07 16.76
CA ARG A 133 1.79 -0.36 15.95
C ARG A 133 1.58 -0.70 14.48
N GLY A 134 1.42 0.33 13.66
CA GLY A 134 1.13 0.18 12.24
C GLY A 134 -0.35 0.30 11.90
N SER A 135 -1.25 0.35 12.89
CA SER A 135 -2.71 0.32 12.64
C SER A 135 -3.20 1.56 11.88
N ALA A 136 -2.76 2.76 12.29
CA ALA A 136 -3.09 4.02 11.61
C ALA A 136 -2.09 4.35 10.49
N ASP A 137 -0.81 4.06 10.71
CA ASP A 137 0.30 4.38 9.80
C ASP A 137 1.10 3.09 9.48
N MET A 138 0.84 2.44 8.35
CA MET A 138 -0.36 2.63 7.52
C MET A 138 -1.04 1.31 7.11
N LYS A 139 -0.81 0.25 7.88
CA LYS A 139 -1.33 -1.10 7.58
C LYS A 139 -2.86 -1.19 7.59
N GLY A 140 -3.54 -0.30 8.32
CA GLY A 140 -4.99 -0.15 8.21
C GLY A 140 -5.42 0.31 6.82
N SER A 141 -4.74 1.33 6.28
CA SER A 141 -4.94 1.81 4.92
C SER A 141 -4.57 0.76 3.86
N ASP A 142 -3.50 -0.02 4.07
CA ASP A 142 -3.16 -1.14 3.18
C ASP A 142 -4.29 -2.17 3.10
N ALA A 143 -4.90 -2.51 4.24
CA ALA A 143 -6.07 -3.39 4.27
C ALA A 143 -7.25 -2.77 3.50
N CYS A 144 -7.47 -1.46 3.61
CA CYS A 144 -8.50 -0.75 2.85
C CYS A 144 -8.22 -0.79 1.33
N GLN A 145 -6.97 -0.66 0.90
CA GLN A 145 -6.60 -0.79 -0.52
C GLN A 145 -6.97 -2.19 -1.05
N ILE A 146 -6.59 -3.25 -0.32
CA ILE A 146 -6.97 -4.62 -0.66
C ILE A 146 -8.50 -4.76 -0.73
N TYR A 147 -9.23 -4.32 0.29
CA TYR A 147 -10.70 -4.44 0.33
C TYR A 147 -11.41 -3.61 -0.75
N SER A 148 -10.82 -2.48 -1.17
CA SER A 148 -11.33 -1.71 -2.30
C SER A 148 -11.25 -2.52 -3.59
N LEU A 149 -10.16 -3.25 -3.80
CA LEU A 149 -10.02 -4.15 -4.95
C LEU A 149 -10.95 -5.37 -4.83
N LYS A 150 -11.07 -5.97 -3.64
CA LYS A 150 -12.01 -7.06 -3.37
C LYS A 150 -13.43 -6.65 -3.75
N ALA A 151 -13.87 -5.47 -3.28
CA ALA A 151 -15.20 -4.94 -3.58
C ALA A 151 -15.42 -4.79 -5.09
N LEU A 152 -14.46 -4.18 -5.80
CA LEU A 152 -14.58 -4.00 -7.26
C LEU A 152 -14.70 -5.33 -8.01
N VAL A 153 -13.90 -6.33 -7.62
CA VAL A 153 -13.90 -7.67 -8.24
C VAL A 153 -15.21 -8.40 -7.92
N GLU A 154 -15.60 -8.48 -6.66
CA GLU A 154 -16.73 -9.30 -6.21
C GLU A 154 -18.09 -8.70 -6.55
N THR A 155 -18.22 -7.37 -6.61
CA THR A 155 -19.45 -6.74 -7.09
C THR A 155 -19.52 -6.71 -8.62
N GLY A 156 -18.45 -7.09 -9.32
CA GLY A 156 -18.36 -7.00 -10.78
C GLY A 156 -18.39 -5.56 -11.31
N ALA A 157 -17.91 -4.59 -10.51
CA ALA A 157 -17.98 -3.18 -10.85
C ALA A 157 -17.17 -2.88 -12.11
N LYS A 158 -17.80 -2.20 -13.06
CA LYS A 158 -17.18 -1.87 -14.35
C LYS A 158 -16.56 -0.49 -14.30
N PHE A 159 -15.24 -0.42 -14.46
CA PHE A 159 -14.50 0.84 -14.56
C PHE A 159 -13.55 0.79 -15.76
N ARG A 160 -13.10 1.94 -16.24
CA ARG A 160 -12.09 2.06 -17.31
C ARG A 160 -10.73 2.41 -16.74
N GLY A 161 -9.65 1.98 -17.39
CA GLY A 161 -8.28 2.23 -16.94
C GLY A 161 -7.74 1.13 -16.04
N SER A 162 -6.93 1.48 -15.05
CA SER A 162 -6.34 0.51 -14.12
C SER A 162 -6.09 1.06 -12.73
N ILE A 163 -6.09 0.17 -11.74
CA ILE A 163 -5.72 0.47 -10.35
C ILE A 163 -4.55 -0.42 -9.96
N THR A 164 -3.47 0.19 -9.50
CA THR A 164 -2.23 -0.50 -9.10
C THR A 164 -1.98 -0.23 -7.61
N PRO A 165 -2.22 -1.17 -6.69
CA PRO A 165 -1.71 -1.07 -5.33
C PRO A 165 -0.20 -1.33 -5.26
N THR A 166 0.51 -0.58 -4.42
CA THR A 166 1.91 -0.84 -4.05
C THR A 166 2.05 -0.86 -2.54
N PHE A 167 2.71 -1.89 -2.02
CA PHE A 167 3.03 -2.08 -0.62
C PHE A 167 4.55 -2.12 -0.49
N THR A 168 5.12 -0.99 -0.08
CA THR A 168 6.55 -0.71 -0.16
C THR A 168 7.25 -0.76 1.18
N THR A 169 8.58 -0.93 1.18
CA THR A 169 9.40 -1.00 2.40
C THR A 169 10.22 0.25 2.63
N ASP A 170 10.51 0.51 3.91
CA ASP A 170 11.45 1.51 4.43
C ASP A 170 11.02 2.97 4.20
N ALA A 171 9.71 3.27 4.07
CA ALA A 171 9.21 4.63 3.94
C ALA A 171 9.59 5.50 5.15
N GLU A 172 9.55 4.94 6.35
CA GLU A 172 9.83 5.60 7.63
C GLU A 172 11.29 6.05 7.78
N VAL A 173 12.17 5.57 6.90
CA VAL A 173 13.63 5.85 6.91
C VAL A 173 14.17 6.32 5.56
N GLY A 174 13.30 6.86 4.70
CA GLY A 174 13.66 7.58 3.47
C GLY A 174 13.22 6.92 2.15
N GLY A 175 12.60 5.73 2.21
CA GLY A 175 11.81 5.16 1.11
C GLY A 175 12.57 4.72 -0.14
N TYR A 176 13.91 4.75 -0.16
CA TYR A 176 14.65 4.39 -1.37
C TYR A 176 14.42 2.93 -1.79
N SER A 177 14.54 1.98 -0.85
CA SER A 177 14.27 0.55 -1.08
C SER A 177 12.81 0.25 -1.42
N GLY A 178 11.91 1.19 -1.16
CA GLY A 178 10.49 1.13 -1.46
C GLY A 178 10.15 1.76 -2.81
N VAL A 179 9.45 2.89 -2.74
CA VAL A 179 8.87 3.60 -3.90
C VAL A 179 9.93 3.99 -4.95
N ASN A 180 11.10 4.50 -4.54
CA ASN A 180 12.13 4.93 -5.50
C ASN A 180 12.71 3.74 -6.26
N TYR A 181 12.86 2.58 -5.60
CA TYR A 181 13.29 1.36 -6.27
C TYR A 181 12.26 0.88 -7.29
N LEU A 182 10.96 0.99 -7.00
CA LEU A 182 9.90 0.68 -7.97
C LEU A 182 9.89 1.64 -9.17
N ILE A 183 10.26 2.91 -8.97
CA ILE A 183 10.46 3.88 -10.05
C ILE A 183 11.68 3.49 -10.91
N ASP A 184 12.83 3.18 -10.28
CA ASP A 184 14.05 2.72 -10.97
C ASP A 184 13.79 1.43 -11.78
N LYS A 185 12.83 0.60 -11.35
CA LYS A 185 12.40 -0.63 -12.03
C LYS A 185 11.32 -0.43 -13.09
N HIS A 186 10.84 0.80 -13.30
CA HIS A 186 9.72 1.11 -14.18
C HIS A 186 8.43 0.33 -13.86
N VAL A 187 8.22 0.03 -12.58
CA VAL A 187 6.93 -0.47 -12.06
C VAL A 187 5.99 0.71 -11.84
N ILE A 188 6.53 1.79 -11.25
CA ILE A 188 5.88 3.09 -11.17
C ILE A 188 6.45 3.94 -12.30
N THR A 189 5.57 4.42 -13.18
CA THR A 189 5.93 5.04 -14.45
C THR A 189 5.20 6.36 -14.66
N LYS A 190 5.71 7.18 -15.58
CA LYS A 190 5.17 8.51 -15.91
C LYS A 190 3.77 8.50 -16.54
N ASP A 191 3.27 7.32 -16.89
CA ASP A 191 1.94 7.12 -17.47
C ASP A 191 0.88 6.82 -16.39
N ILE A 192 1.23 6.91 -15.11
CA ILE A 192 0.27 6.95 -14.01
C ILE A 192 -0.34 8.35 -13.95
N ASP A 193 -1.65 8.43 -14.14
CA ASP A 193 -2.37 9.72 -14.17
C ASP A 193 -2.58 10.30 -12.77
N TYR A 194 -2.81 9.42 -11.78
CA TYR A 194 -3.09 9.79 -10.40
C TYR A 194 -2.36 8.87 -9.42
N CYS A 195 -1.70 9.46 -8.43
CA CYS A 195 -1.16 8.76 -7.27
C CYS A 195 -1.92 9.18 -6.01
N LEU A 196 -2.43 8.19 -5.29
CA LEU A 196 -3.09 8.35 -3.99
C LEU A 196 -2.18 7.74 -2.93
N SER A 197 -1.61 8.57 -2.05
CA SER A 197 -0.97 8.09 -0.83
C SER A 197 -2.00 8.05 0.29
N THR A 198 -2.07 6.92 1.00
CA THR A 198 -3.05 6.68 2.08
C THR A 198 -2.42 6.67 3.47
N ASP A 199 -1.23 7.27 3.57
CA ASP A 199 -0.29 7.26 4.69
C ASP A 199 -0.67 8.23 5.84
N SER A 200 -1.39 9.31 5.54
CA SER A 200 -1.63 10.45 6.45
C SER A 200 -2.63 10.21 7.60
N GLY A 201 -2.88 8.96 7.99
CA GLY A 201 -4.05 8.62 8.81
C GLY A 201 -5.35 9.01 8.10
N ILE A 202 -6.50 8.73 8.73
CA ILE A 202 -7.84 8.90 8.15
C ILE A 202 -8.19 10.39 7.84
N GLU A 203 -7.28 11.34 8.11
CA GLU A 203 -7.56 12.78 8.04
C GLU A 203 -7.19 13.46 6.72
N ALA A 204 -6.41 12.82 5.83
CA ALA A 204 -6.09 13.41 4.52
C ALA A 204 -5.95 12.35 3.41
N LEU A 205 -6.40 12.71 2.21
CA LEU A 205 -6.12 12.00 0.96
C LEU A 205 -5.19 12.88 0.12
N HIS A 206 -3.95 12.46 -0.08
CA HIS A 206 -3.03 13.17 -0.97
C HIS A 206 -3.21 12.68 -2.40
N ILE A 207 -3.79 13.52 -3.26
CA ILE A 207 -3.90 13.28 -4.70
C ILE A 207 -2.81 14.08 -5.40
N ALA A 208 -1.87 13.39 -6.04
CA ALA A 208 -0.94 14.00 -6.97
C ALA A 208 -1.27 13.56 -8.40
N SER A 209 -1.27 14.50 -9.34
CA SER A 209 -1.29 14.20 -10.77
C SER A 209 0.09 14.49 -11.36
N LEU A 210 0.60 13.55 -12.15
CA LEU A 210 1.84 13.73 -12.89
C LEU A 210 1.51 14.44 -14.20
N GLU A 211 1.19 15.74 -14.15
CA GLU A 211 1.11 16.52 -15.38
C GLU A 211 2.51 16.68 -15.99
N SER A 212 2.75 16.10 -17.16
CA SER A 212 3.87 16.52 -17.99
C SER A 212 3.56 17.94 -18.47
N THR A 213 4.22 18.95 -17.92
CA THR A 213 4.27 20.25 -18.57
C THR A 213 4.91 20.05 -19.95
N PRO A 214 4.22 20.37 -21.06
CA PRO A 214 4.90 20.49 -22.33
C PRO A 214 5.93 21.60 -22.17
N SER A 215 7.20 21.33 -22.50
CA SER A 215 8.21 22.38 -22.50
C SER A 215 7.77 23.48 -23.48
N SER A 216 7.24 24.59 -22.96
CA SER A 216 6.94 25.75 -23.78
C SER A 216 8.24 26.49 -24.08
N THR A 217 8.55 26.59 -25.37
CA THR A 217 9.37 27.62 -26.02
C THR A 217 10.85 27.66 -25.65
N ALA A 218 11.66 26.92 -26.42
CA ALA A 218 12.89 27.48 -26.95
C ALA A 218 12.52 28.27 -28.22
N HIS A 219 12.83 29.57 -28.26
CA HIS A 219 13.23 30.40 -29.40
C HIS A 219 13.16 31.89 -28.97
N PRO A 220 14.01 32.78 -29.49
CA PRO A 220 14.73 32.72 -30.78
C PRO A 220 16.03 31.92 -30.75
#